data_AF-E3HU11-F1
#
_entry.id   AF-E3HU11-F1
#
_cell.length_a   1.000
_cell.length_b   1.000
_cell.length_c   1.000
_cell.angle_alpha   90.00
_cell.angle_beta   90.00
_cell.angle_gamma   90.00
#
_symmetry.space_group_name_H-M   'P 1'
#
loop_
_entity.id
_entity.type
_entity.pdbx_description
1 polymer ?
#
loop_
_entity_poly.entity_id
_entity_poly.type
_entity_poly.pdbx_seq_one_letter_code
_entity_poly.pdbx_strand_id
1 'polypeptide(L)'
;MKTLSRTLLLCAGLAAAGAVQAQTTQYSRDLYGDWQVSRTAPAAKTSAQVSAELAQSKADGQYSFGQEDYPPPVMSHQSETRAQVEQELQQAQIQGQMASDQEDYPPPAMAHSGTSDIH
;
A
#
# COMPACT_ATOMS: atom_id res chain seq x y z
N MET A 1 -39.13 40.71 22.60
CA MET A 1 -38.55 39.70 21.70
C MET A 1 -37.23 39.27 22.32
N LYS A 2 -37.25 38.30 23.24
CA LYS A 2 -37.15 36.85 23.01
C LYS A 2 -35.79 36.44 22.43
N THR A 3 -34.99 35.89 23.35
CA THR A 3 -34.17 34.66 23.22
C THR A 3 -32.91 34.69 22.37
N LEU A 4 -31.80 35.22 22.90
CA LEU A 4 -30.44 34.89 22.40
C LEU A 4 -29.39 34.72 23.54
N SER A 5 -29.82 34.34 24.73
CA SER A 5 -28.92 33.99 25.84
C SER A 5 -29.24 32.58 26.29
N ARG A 6 -28.23 31.70 26.24
CA ARG A 6 -28.16 30.33 26.81
C ARG A 6 -28.20 29.18 25.80
N THR A 7 -27.13 29.04 25.01
CA THR A 7 -26.63 27.72 24.61
C THR A 7 -25.09 27.74 24.47
N LEU A 8 -24.40 28.18 25.52
CA LEU A 8 -22.94 28.01 25.66
C LEU A 8 -22.68 27.30 26.99
N LEU A 9 -23.01 26.02 27.06
CA LEU A 9 -22.54 25.09 28.11
C LEU A 9 -23.18 23.73 27.86
N LEU A 10 -22.52 22.86 27.08
CA LEU A 10 -22.45 21.42 27.37
C LEU A 10 -21.48 20.69 26.43
N CYS A 11 -20.22 21.12 26.37
CA CYS A 11 -19.13 20.24 25.94
C CYS A 11 -18.27 19.95 27.16
N ALA A 12 -18.85 19.25 28.13
CA ALA A 12 -18.13 18.67 29.27
C ALA A 12 -18.38 17.15 29.24
N GLY A 13 -17.30 16.40 29.07
CA GLY A 13 -17.31 14.95 28.86
C GLY A 13 -16.94 14.67 27.41
N LEU A 14 -15.73 14.23 27.07
CA LEU A 14 -14.99 13.15 27.71
C LEU A 14 -13.49 13.46 27.58
N ALA A 15 -12.86 13.91 28.67
CA ALA A 15 -11.41 13.90 28.75
C ALA A 15 -10.95 12.45 28.95
N ALA A 16 -10.97 11.66 27.87
CA ALA A 16 -10.12 10.48 27.82
C ALA A 16 -8.69 11.02 27.84
N ALA A 17 -8.01 10.83 28.97
CA ALA A 17 -6.62 11.20 29.17
C ALA A 17 -5.72 10.33 28.29
N GLY A 18 -5.73 10.57 26.98
CA GLY A 18 -4.61 10.27 26.12
C GLY A 18 -3.67 11.46 26.22
N ALA A 19 -2.58 11.34 26.97
CA ALA A 19 -1.49 12.28 26.85
C ALA A 19 -0.94 12.15 25.41
N VAL A 20 -1.44 12.97 24.48
CA VAL A 20 -0.82 13.15 23.17
C VAL A 20 0.48 13.92 23.44
N GLN A 21 1.53 13.17 23.75
CA GLN A 21 2.88 13.71 23.84
C GLN A 21 3.27 14.15 22.43
N ALA A 22 3.48 15.45 22.24
CA ALA A 22 3.96 15.99 20.98
C ALA A 22 5.30 15.33 20.63
N GLN A 23 5.33 14.57 19.54
CA GLN A 23 6.49 13.77 19.19
C GLN A 23 7.55 14.66 18.55
N THR A 24 8.52 15.09 19.34
CA THR A 24 9.61 15.92 18.84
C THR A 24 10.50 15.10 17.91
N THR A 25 10.62 15.54 16.67
CA THR A 25 11.53 14.97 15.67
C THR A 25 12.78 15.83 15.65
N GLN A 26 13.90 15.26 16.07
CA GLN A 26 15.19 15.94 16.08
C GLN A 26 16.01 15.49 14.87
N TYR A 27 16.42 16.47 14.06
CA TYR A 27 17.33 16.28 12.94
C TYR A 27 18.75 16.66 13.38
N SER A 28 19.73 15.81 13.10
CA SER A 28 21.14 16.07 13.38
C SER A 28 22.03 15.57 12.24
N ARG A 29 23.14 16.26 11.96
CA ARG A 29 24.19 15.73 11.09
C ARG A 29 25.24 15.00 11.92
N ASP A 30 25.68 13.85 11.43
CA ASP A 30 26.81 13.10 12.00
C ASP A 30 28.16 13.73 11.60
N LEU A 31 29.28 13.22 12.16
CA LEU A 31 30.64 13.67 11.86
C LEU A 31 31.01 13.52 10.37
N TYR A 32 30.47 12.53 9.68
CA TYR A 32 30.66 12.33 8.23
C TYR A 32 29.64 13.09 7.39
N GLY A 33 28.72 13.81 8.04
CA GLY A 33 27.78 14.70 7.39
C GLY A 33 26.50 14.03 6.89
N ASP A 34 26.24 12.79 7.30
CA ASP A 34 25.00 12.09 7.02
C ASP A 34 23.86 12.62 7.90
N TRP A 35 22.63 12.61 7.37
CA TRP A 35 21.45 13.10 8.10
C TRP A 35 20.84 11.99 8.96
N GLN A 36 20.74 12.26 10.25
CA GLN A 36 20.12 11.37 11.23
C GLN A 36 18.84 11.97 11.78
N VAL A 37 17.81 11.14 11.91
CA VAL A 37 16.50 11.51 12.45
C VAL A 37 16.25 10.74 13.73
N SER A 38 16.26 11.44 14.86
CA SER A 38 15.90 10.87 16.15
C SER A 38 14.45 11.20 16.48
N ARG A 39 13.63 10.18 16.75
CA ARG A 39 12.28 10.35 17.27
C ARG A 39 12.22 9.82 18.70
N THR A 40 11.66 10.62 19.59
CA THR A 40 11.32 10.15 20.94
C THR A 40 10.19 9.14 20.83
N ALA A 41 10.38 7.95 21.38
CA ALA A 41 9.31 6.97 21.49
C ALA A 41 8.30 7.43 22.55
N PRO A 42 6.99 7.26 22.32
CA PRO A 42 6.01 7.55 23.35
C PRO A 42 6.17 6.57 24.51
N ALA A 43 5.65 6.92 25.68
CA ALA A 43 5.63 6.02 26.82
C ALA A 43 4.93 4.69 26.45
N ALA A 44 5.57 3.56 26.79
CA ALA A 44 5.02 2.25 26.50
C ALA A 44 3.71 2.03 27.27
N LYS A 45 2.66 1.60 26.56
CA LYS A 45 1.39 1.23 27.19
C LYS A 45 1.58 -0.03 28.02
N THR A 46 0.91 -0.10 29.17
CA THR A 46 0.85 -1.34 29.96
C THR A 46 -0.07 -2.36 29.29
N SER A 47 0.14 -3.66 29.55
CA SER A 47 -0.73 -4.72 29.01
C SER A 47 -2.20 -4.51 29.39
N ALA A 48 -2.46 -4.01 30.60
CA ALA A 48 -3.81 -3.67 31.06
C ALA A 48 -4.45 -2.57 30.19
N GLN A 49 -3.72 -1.49 29.89
CA GLN A 49 -4.20 -0.41 29.04
C GLN A 49 -4.49 -0.90 27.60
N VAL A 50 -3.59 -1.70 27.04
CA VAL A 50 -3.79 -2.30 25.71
C VAL A 50 -5.05 -3.16 25.69
N SER A 51 -5.27 -3.99 26.71
CA SER A 51 -6.46 -4.85 26.79
C SER A 51 -7.77 -4.07 26.91
N ALA A 52 -7.77 -2.97 27.66
CA ALA A 52 -8.93 -2.09 27.82
C ALA A 52 -9.28 -1.37 26.51
N GLU A 53 -8.27 -0.85 25.80
CA GLU A 53 -8.45 -0.19 24.50
C GLU A 53 -8.96 -1.17 23.42
N LEU A 54 -8.48 -2.42 23.44
CA LEU A 54 -8.97 -3.47 22.57
C LEU A 54 -10.43 -3.83 22.86
N ALA A 55 -10.80 -3.94 24.14
CA ALA A 55 -12.18 -4.21 24.54
C ALA A 55 -13.11 -3.06 24.13
N GLN A 56 -12.68 -1.82 24.31
CA GLN A 56 -13.41 -0.64 23.89
C GLN A 56 -13.57 -0.57 22.37
N SER A 57 -12.51 -0.80 21.61
CA SER A 57 -12.55 -0.79 20.13
C SER A 57 -13.49 -1.85 19.55
N LYS A 58 -13.59 -3.01 20.22
CA LYS A 58 -14.57 -4.05 19.89
C LYS A 58 -15.99 -3.60 20.19
N ALA A 59 -16.22 -2.94 21.32
CA ALA A 59 -17.53 -2.41 21.70
C ALA A 59 -18.00 -1.27 20.79
N ASP A 60 -17.07 -0.39 20.39
CA ASP A 60 -17.32 0.74 19.50
C ASP A 60 -17.47 0.33 18.02
N GLY A 61 -17.30 -0.96 17.70
CA GLY A 61 -17.39 -1.47 16.33
C GLY A 61 -16.24 -1.03 15.41
N GLN A 62 -15.21 -0.39 15.96
CA GLN A 62 -14.02 0.07 15.24
C GLN A 62 -13.05 -1.07 14.90
N TYR A 63 -13.29 -2.26 15.47
CA TYR A 63 -12.51 -3.47 15.23
C TYR A 63 -13.42 -4.56 14.63
N SER A 64 -13.23 -4.85 13.34
CA SER A 64 -13.99 -5.89 12.62
C SER A 64 -13.14 -7.15 12.44
N PHE A 65 -13.67 -8.31 12.80
CA PHE A 65 -13.02 -9.61 12.61
C PHE A 65 -13.54 -10.26 11.32
N GLY A 66 -12.64 -10.74 10.45
CA GLY A 66 -13.00 -11.72 9.41
C GLY A 66 -13.74 -11.18 8.17
N GLN A 67 -13.68 -9.88 7.89
CA GLN A 67 -14.32 -9.30 6.69
C GLN A 67 -13.45 -9.35 5.43
N GLU A 68 -12.36 -10.12 5.45
CA GLU A 68 -11.48 -10.28 4.31
C GLU A 68 -11.61 -11.73 3.85
N ASP A 69 -12.51 -11.97 2.89
CA ASP A 69 -12.47 -13.15 2.04
C ASP A 69 -11.12 -13.12 1.30
N TYR A 70 -10.10 -13.70 1.91
CA TYR A 70 -8.76 -13.78 1.36
C TYR A 70 -8.39 -15.25 1.09
N PRO A 71 -8.01 -15.59 -0.16
CA PRO A 71 -7.88 -14.70 -1.32
C PRO A 71 -9.25 -14.28 -1.90
N PRO A 72 -9.33 -13.11 -2.56
CA PRO A 72 -10.56 -12.71 -3.25
C PRO A 72 -10.97 -13.78 -4.26
N PRO A 73 -12.28 -14.03 -4.46
CA PRO A 73 -12.74 -14.96 -5.47
C PRO A 73 -12.26 -14.51 -6.85
N VAL A 74 -11.30 -15.25 -7.42
CA VAL A 74 -10.89 -15.05 -8.81
C VAL A 74 -12.08 -15.39 -9.70
N MET A 75 -12.60 -14.41 -10.42
CA MET A 75 -13.59 -14.68 -11.47
C MET A 75 -12.92 -15.57 -12.51
N SER A 76 -13.30 -16.84 -12.56
CA SER A 76 -12.83 -17.75 -13.61
C SER A 76 -13.48 -17.32 -14.92
N HIS A 77 -12.73 -16.56 -15.72
CA HIS A 77 -13.10 -16.31 -17.10
C HIS A 77 -12.95 -17.64 -17.87
N GLN A 78 -13.95 -17.97 -18.68
CA GLN A 78 -13.85 -19.12 -19.59
C GLN A 78 -12.66 -18.86 -20.50
N SER A 79 -11.68 -19.77 -20.51
CA SER A 79 -10.58 -19.71 -21.47
C SER A 79 -11.15 -19.98 -22.86
N GLU A 80 -10.72 -19.21 -23.85
CA GLU A 80 -11.14 -19.45 -25.22
C GLU A 80 -10.69 -20.83 -25.68
N THR A 81 -11.54 -21.46 -26.50
CA THR A 81 -11.19 -22.73 -27.11
C THR A 81 -10.13 -22.49 -28.20
N ARG A 82 -9.27 -23.49 -28.44
CA ARG A 82 -8.28 -23.42 -29.53
C ARG A 82 -8.90 -23.01 -30.88
N ALA A 83 -10.10 -23.53 -31.18
CA ALA A 83 -10.82 -23.20 -32.42
C ALA A 83 -11.25 -21.72 -32.49
N GLN A 84 -11.66 -21.11 -31.37
CA GLN A 84 -11.98 -19.68 -31.31
C GLN A 84 -10.75 -18.81 -31.58
N VAL A 85 -9.62 -19.15 -30.94
CA VAL A 85 -8.35 -18.45 -31.13
C VAL A 85 -7.89 -18.52 -32.59
N GLU A 86 -8.02 -19.69 -33.24
CA GLU A 86 -7.69 -19.87 -34.65
C GLU A 86 -8.57 -19.01 -35.57
N GLN A 87 -9.86 -18.90 -35.27
CA GLN A 87 -10.80 -18.07 -36.02
C GLN A 87 -10.51 -16.57 -35.84
N GLU A 88 -10.23 -16.13 -34.61
CA GLU A 88 -9.90 -14.74 -34.31
C GLU A 88 -8.58 -14.33 -34.99
N LEU A 89 -7.57 -15.22 -34.98
CA LEU A 89 -6.30 -14.99 -35.66
C LEU A 89 -6.47 -14.86 -37.18
N GLN A 90 -7.27 -15.73 -37.80
CA GLN A 90 -7.57 -15.61 -39.23
C GLN A 90 -8.32 -14.31 -39.55
N GLN A 91 -9.24 -13.92 -38.69
CA GLN A 91 -9.98 -12.66 -38.83
C GLN A 91 -9.08 -11.42 -38.64
N ALA A 92 -8.14 -11.43 -37.69
CA ALA A 92 -7.15 -10.37 -37.49
C ALA A 92 -6.18 -10.27 -38.68
N GLN A 93 -5.80 -11.40 -39.27
CA GLN A 93 -4.97 -11.46 -40.46
C GLN A 93 -5.66 -10.85 -41.69
N ILE A 94 -6.95 -11.17 -41.90
CA ILE A 94 -7.74 -10.57 -42.99
C ILE A 94 -7.93 -9.06 -42.78
N GLN A 95 -8.09 -8.62 -41.53
CA GLN A 95 -8.23 -7.21 -41.18
C GLN A 95 -6.91 -6.43 -41.20
N GLY A 96 -5.77 -7.08 -41.48
CA GLY A 96 -4.47 -6.43 -41.51
C GLY A 96 -4.00 -5.94 -40.13
N GLN A 97 -4.52 -6.52 -39.04
CA GLN A 97 -4.18 -6.14 -37.67
C GLN A 97 -2.95 -6.89 -37.12
N MET A 98 -2.37 -7.78 -37.92
CA MET A 98 -1.16 -8.53 -37.55
C MET A 98 0.06 -7.61 -37.68
N ALA A 99 0.67 -7.23 -36.55
CA ALA A 99 1.99 -6.63 -36.53
C ALA A 99 3.01 -7.67 -36.99
N SER A 100 3.53 -7.52 -38.21
CA SER A 100 4.55 -8.42 -38.77
C SER A 100 5.95 -7.94 -38.38
N ASP A 101 6.21 -7.83 -37.07
CA ASP A 101 7.56 -7.56 -36.58
C ASP A 101 8.31 -8.89 -36.53
N GLN A 102 8.95 -9.25 -37.64
CA GLN A 102 9.96 -10.30 -37.70
C GLN A 102 11.24 -9.81 -37.00
N GLU A 103 11.17 -9.61 -35.70
CA GLU A 103 12.36 -9.49 -34.86
C GLU A 103 12.89 -10.92 -34.67
N ASP A 104 14.03 -11.21 -35.29
CA ASP A 104 14.74 -12.49 -35.14
C ASP A 104 15.04 -12.72 -33.65
N TYR A 105 14.31 -13.65 -33.01
CA TYR A 105 14.47 -13.99 -31.60
C TYR A 105 14.88 -15.46 -31.45
N PRO A 106 15.93 -15.77 -30.66
CA PRO A 106 16.71 -14.84 -29.84
C PRO A 106 17.73 -14.02 -30.65
N PRO A 107 18.04 -12.77 -30.25
CA PRO A 107 19.07 -11.98 -30.92
C PRO A 107 20.42 -12.73 -30.91
N PRO A 108 21.24 -12.61 -31.97
CA PRO A 108 22.56 -13.23 -31.97
C PRO A 108 23.37 -12.72 -30.78
N ALA A 109 23.97 -13.64 -30.03
CA ALA A 109 24.82 -13.29 -28.90
C ALA A 109 25.91 -12.32 -29.37
N MET A 110 25.88 -11.10 -28.86
CA MET A 110 26.98 -10.15 -29.04
C MET A 110 28.23 -10.79 -28.46
N ALA A 111 29.16 -11.20 -29.32
CA ALA A 111 30.49 -11.58 -28.90
C ALA A 111 31.14 -10.33 -28.28
N HIS A 112 31.16 -10.27 -26.95
CA HIS A 112 32.03 -9.33 -26.24
C HIS A 112 33.47 -9.75 -26.55
N SER A 113 34.02 -9.19 -27.61
CA SER A 113 35.44 -9.26 -27.95
C SER A 113 36.22 -8.49 -26.88
N GLY A 114 36.49 -9.18 -25.76
CA GLY A 114 37.49 -8.78 -24.78
C GLY A 114 38.87 -8.93 -25.38
N THR A 115 39.25 -8.01 -26.26
CA THR A 115 40.67 -7.73 -26.54
C THR A 115 41.18 -6.83 -25.43
N SER A 116 41.50 -7.42 -24.29
CA SER A 116 42.45 -6.79 -23.38
C SER A 116 43.84 -7.02 -23.96
N ASP A 117 44.26 -6.08 -24.79
CA ASP A 117 45.64 -5.60 -24.79
C ASP A 117 46.06 -5.43 -23.32
N ILE A 118 47.12 -6.13 -22.90
CA ILE A 118 48.12 -5.83 -21.84
C ILE A 118 48.85 -7.16 -21.55
N HIS A 119 49.97 -7.39 -22.26
CA HIS A 119 51.26 -7.78 -21.69
C HIS A 119 52.35 -7.76 -22.76
#